data_AF-A0A1M5GUZ6-F1
#
_entry.id   AF-A0A1M5GUZ6-F1
#
_cell.length_a   1.000
_cell.length_b   1.000
_cell.length_c   1.000
_cell.angle_alpha   90.00
_cell.angle_beta   90.00
_cell.angle_gamma   90.00
#
_symmetry.space_group_name_H-M   'P 1'
#
loop_
_entity.id
_entity.type
_entity.pdbx_description
1 polymer ?
#
loop_
_entity_poly.entity_id
_entity_poly.type
_entity_poly.pdbx_seq_one_letter_code
_entity_poly.pdbx_strand_id
1 'polypeptide(L)'
;MSLNHDITTLTDIELLVDTFYAKVQKDELIGSIFNDKIGDNWPEHLEKMYRFWQTILLNEHTYSGSPFPPHKQLPVEKAHFDRWIDIFTETADLLFAGPIVEEAKFRAKNMATMFHHKIDYFRNAAKHNTNH
;
A
#
# COMPACT_ATOMS: atom_id res chain seq x y z
N MET A 1 1.02 14.07 17.34
CA MET A 1 0.10 15.20 17.05
C MET A 1 -0.74 14.78 15.85
N SER A 2 -2.06 14.90 15.92
CA SER A 2 -2.95 14.74 14.76
C SER A 2 -2.99 16.07 14.00
N LEU A 3 -2.86 16.03 12.68
CA LEU A 3 -2.86 17.22 11.83
C LEU A 3 -4.25 17.32 11.19
N ASN A 4 -5.13 18.16 11.73
CA ASN A 4 -6.51 18.28 11.22
C ASN A 4 -6.60 19.10 9.91
N HIS A 5 -5.66 18.91 8.99
CA HIS A 5 -5.68 19.45 7.63
C HIS A 5 -5.64 18.31 6.59
N ASP A 6 -5.89 18.64 5.33
CA ASP A 6 -5.87 17.65 4.25
C ASP A 6 -4.46 17.45 3.68
N ILE A 7 -4.24 16.39 2.89
CA ILE A 7 -2.94 16.14 2.25
C ILE A 7 -2.73 17.15 1.12
N THR A 8 -1.72 18.02 1.25
CA THR A 8 -1.46 19.08 0.25
C THR A 8 -0.02 19.16 -0.21
N THR A 9 0.92 18.52 0.50
CA THR A 9 2.35 18.60 0.23
C THR A 9 3.03 17.23 0.21
N LEU A 10 4.26 17.19 -0.32
CA LEU A 10 5.11 16.00 -0.21
C LEU A 10 5.38 15.62 1.25
N THR A 11 5.56 16.60 2.14
CA THR A 11 5.78 16.34 3.57
C THR A 11 4.58 15.65 4.24
N ASP A 12 3.35 15.98 3.81
CA ASP A 12 2.15 15.26 4.27
C ASP A 12 2.15 13.80 3.80
N ILE A 13 2.57 13.56 2.55
CA ILE A 13 2.71 12.20 1.99
C ILE A 13 3.78 11.41 2.75
N GLU A 14 4.94 11.99 3.00
CA GLU A 14 6.03 11.37 3.77
C GLU A 14 5.54 10.97 5.16
N LEU A 15 4.87 11.89 5.85
CA LEU A 15 4.30 11.61 7.17
C LEU A 15 3.27 10.47 7.16
N LEU A 16 2.36 10.45 6.18
CA LEU A 16 1.38 9.37 6.00
C LEU A 16 2.09 8.03 5.81
N VAL A 17 3.02 7.98 4.86
CA VAL A 17 3.72 6.75 4.45
C VAL A 17 4.60 6.23 5.57
N ASP A 18 5.35 7.09 6.25
CA ASP A 18 6.22 6.71 7.37
C ASP A 18 5.42 6.17 8.54
N THR A 19 4.36 6.87 8.93
CA THR A 19 3.51 6.43 10.04
C THR A 19 2.82 5.10 9.70
N PHE A 20 2.39 4.94 8.44
CA PHE A 20 1.76 3.73 7.96
C PHE A 20 2.73 2.54 8.00
N TYR A 21 3.91 2.67 7.38
CA TYR A 21 4.87 1.57 7.33
C TYR A 21 5.52 1.26 8.67
N ALA A 22 5.65 2.24 9.58
CA ALA A 22 6.08 2.00 10.95
C ALA A 22 5.11 1.07 11.72
N LYS A 23 3.80 1.15 11.42
CA LYS A 23 2.80 0.20 11.93
C LYS A 23 2.87 -1.14 11.20
N VAL A 24 2.95 -1.13 9.87
CA VAL A 24 3.03 -2.37 9.05
C VAL A 24 4.21 -3.24 9.48
N GLN A 25 5.40 -2.67 9.68
CA GLN A 25 6.60 -3.41 10.09
C GLN A 25 6.44 -4.20 11.39
N LYS A 26 5.57 -3.73 12.28
CA LYS A 26 5.32 -4.30 13.61
C LYS A 26 4.05 -5.14 13.67
N ASP A 27 3.28 -5.19 12.58
CA ASP A 27 2.02 -5.92 12.55
C ASP A 27 2.25 -7.43 12.53
N GLU A 28 1.51 -8.15 13.36
CA GLU A 28 1.68 -9.60 13.54
C GLU A 28 1.30 -10.41 12.29
N LEU A 29 0.36 -9.92 11.47
CA LEU A 29 -0.15 -10.65 10.31
C LEU A 29 0.63 -10.32 9.04
N ILE A 30 0.90 -9.03 8.80
CA ILE A 30 1.51 -8.59 7.54
C ILE A 30 2.98 -8.19 7.69
N GLY A 31 3.48 -7.93 8.90
CA GLY A 31 4.81 -7.39 9.12
C GLY A 31 5.92 -8.29 8.57
N SER A 32 5.85 -9.59 8.83
CA SER A 32 6.83 -10.57 8.30
C SER A 32 6.88 -10.58 6.77
N ILE A 33 5.74 -10.49 6.09
CA ILE A 33 5.67 -10.47 4.62
C ILE A 33 6.44 -9.28 4.05
N PHE A 34 6.30 -8.10 4.66
CA PHE A 34 7.02 -6.91 4.25
C PHE A 34 8.50 -7.00 4.62
N ASN A 35 8.82 -7.38 5.86
CA ASN A 35 10.19 -7.49 6.35
C ASN A 35 11.01 -8.50 5.53
N ASP A 36 10.44 -9.66 5.22
CA ASP A 36 11.09 -10.70 4.41
C ASP A 36 11.28 -10.26 2.95
N LYS A 37 10.32 -9.49 2.41
CA LYS A 37 10.37 -9.07 1.00
C LYS A 37 11.30 -7.87 0.77
N ILE A 38 11.33 -6.93 1.71
CA ILE A 38 12.07 -5.67 1.59
C ILE A 38 13.49 -5.81 2.15
N GLY A 39 13.65 -6.55 3.26
CA GLY A 39 14.92 -6.70 3.96
C GLY A 39 15.49 -5.35 4.37
N ASP A 40 16.77 -5.14 4.08
CA ASP A 40 17.48 -3.89 4.43
C ASP A 40 17.10 -2.68 3.54
N ASN A 41 16.31 -2.88 2.48
CA ASN A 41 15.98 -1.85 1.50
C ASN A 41 14.73 -1.03 1.88
N TRP A 42 14.47 -0.86 3.18
CA TRP A 42 13.35 -0.07 3.68
C TRP A 42 13.41 1.40 3.23
N PRO A 43 14.57 2.09 3.28
CA PRO A 43 14.66 3.47 2.80
C PRO A 43 14.24 3.62 1.33
N GLU A 44 14.70 2.72 0.46
CA GLU A 44 14.36 2.73 -0.97
C GLU A 44 12.89 2.42 -1.22
N HIS A 45 12.31 1.51 -0.42
CA HIS A 45 10.88 1.21 -0.49
C HIS A 45 10.05 2.42 -0.07
N LEU A 46 10.40 3.10 1.02
CA LEU A 46 9.70 4.30 1.47
C LEU A 46 9.79 5.44 0.43
N GLU A 47 10.97 5.71 -0.12
CA GLU A 47 11.15 6.72 -1.18
C GLU A 47 10.24 6.44 -2.39
N LYS A 48 10.17 5.17 -2.81
CA LYS A 48 9.30 4.74 -3.90
C LYS A 48 7.82 4.95 -3.55
N MET A 49 7.44 4.74 -2.29
CA MET A 49 6.06 4.93 -1.81
C MET A 49 5.69 6.42 -1.71
N TYR A 50 6.61 7.30 -1.32
CA TYR A 50 6.38 8.74 -1.36
C TYR A 50 6.08 9.17 -2.79
N ARG A 51 6.95 8.82 -3.74
CA ARG A 51 6.79 9.16 -5.16
C ARG A 51 5.49 8.60 -5.73
N PHE A 52 5.13 7.37 -5.35
CA PHE A 52 3.89 6.73 -5.79
C PHE A 52 2.66 7.49 -5.31
N TRP A 53 2.54 7.76 -4.01
CA TRP A 53 1.38 8.46 -3.43
C TRP A 53 1.31 9.92 -3.87
N GLN A 54 2.45 10.59 -4.00
CA GLN A 54 2.53 11.95 -4.55
C GLN A 54 1.97 11.99 -5.98
N THR A 55 2.29 11.00 -6.82
CA THR A 55 1.74 10.92 -8.18
C THR A 55 0.23 10.72 -8.20
N ILE A 56 -0.31 9.86 -7.35
CA ILE A 56 -1.74 9.54 -7.44
C ILE A 56 -2.66 10.47 -6.65
N LEU A 57 -2.13 11.23 -5.68
CA LEU A 57 -2.92 12.18 -4.87
C LEU A 57 -2.69 13.63 -5.26
N LEU A 58 -1.45 14.01 -5.59
CA LEU A 58 -1.08 15.38 -5.90
C LEU A 58 -0.83 15.63 -7.40
N ASN A 59 -1.01 14.60 -8.24
CA ASN A 59 -0.75 14.64 -9.69
C ASN A 59 0.68 15.04 -10.08
N GLU A 60 1.64 14.83 -9.18
CA GLU A 60 3.06 15.06 -9.46
C GLU A 60 3.65 13.82 -10.13
N HIS A 61 4.08 13.90 -11.38
CA HIS A 61 4.52 12.74 -12.18
C HIS A 61 5.90 12.18 -11.80
N THR A 62 6.06 11.85 -10.52
CA THR A 62 7.30 11.37 -9.89
C THR A 62 7.43 9.86 -9.91
N TYR A 63 6.37 9.08 -10.14
CA TYR A 63 6.42 7.62 -10.22
C TYR A 63 6.16 7.10 -11.64
N SER A 64 7.01 6.18 -12.12
CA SER A 64 6.97 5.64 -13.50
C SER A 64 6.83 4.11 -13.58
N GLY A 65 6.68 3.43 -12.45
CA GLY A 65 6.61 1.96 -12.38
C GLY A 65 5.21 1.41 -12.63
N SER A 66 5.11 0.09 -12.76
CA SER A 66 3.84 -0.61 -12.57
C SER A 66 3.76 -1.13 -11.13
N PRO A 67 2.70 -0.82 -10.37
CA PRO A 67 2.64 -1.18 -8.96
C PRO A 67 2.29 -2.67 -8.76
N PHE A 68 1.69 -3.36 -9.73
CA PHE A 68 1.24 -4.74 -9.56
C PHE A 68 2.35 -5.81 -9.66
N PRO A 69 3.27 -5.80 -10.66
CA PRO A 69 4.22 -6.90 -10.86
C PRO A 69 5.00 -7.37 -9.62
N PRO A 70 5.47 -6.49 -8.71
CA PRO A 70 6.14 -6.91 -7.48
C PRO A 70 5.28 -7.75 -6.52
N HIS A 71 3.95 -7.63 -6.59
CA HIS A 71 3.01 -8.28 -5.69
C HIS A 71 2.54 -9.66 -6.20
N LYS A 72 2.72 -9.93 -7.50
CA LYS A 72 2.14 -11.09 -8.19
C LYS A 72 2.45 -12.44 -7.53
N GLN A 73 3.64 -12.60 -6.97
CA GLN A 73 4.12 -13.86 -6.39
C GLN A 73 4.14 -13.87 -4.86
N LEU A 74 3.67 -12.80 -4.21
CA LEU A 74 3.66 -12.77 -2.75
C LEU A 74 2.66 -13.82 -2.21
N PRO A 75 2.96 -14.47 -1.07
CA PRO A 75 2.08 -15.43 -0.41
C PRO A 75 0.96 -14.73 0.38
N VAL A 76 0.27 -13.77 -0.23
CA VAL A 76 -0.80 -12.98 0.39
C VAL A 76 -2.17 -13.55 0.09
N GLU A 77 -3.13 -13.28 0.96
CA GLU A 77 -4.54 -13.70 0.89
C GLU A 77 -5.42 -12.52 1.29
N LYS A 78 -6.74 -12.64 1.14
CA LYS A 78 -7.71 -11.59 1.47
C LYS A 78 -7.45 -10.94 2.85
N ALA A 79 -7.21 -11.74 3.88
CA ALA A 79 -6.98 -11.24 5.24
C ALA A 79 -5.77 -10.29 5.33
N HIS A 80 -4.71 -10.54 4.56
CA HIS A 80 -3.54 -9.67 4.51
C HIS A 80 -3.85 -8.32 3.86
N PHE A 81 -4.67 -8.33 2.80
CA PHE A 81 -5.12 -7.09 2.15
C PHE A 81 -6.08 -6.30 3.03
N ASP A 82 -7.02 -6.97 3.69
CA ASP A 82 -7.94 -6.34 4.64
C ASP A 82 -7.14 -5.66 5.75
N ARG A 83 -6.18 -6.36 6.36
CA ARG A 83 -5.33 -5.79 7.42
C ARG A 83 -4.51 -4.58 6.95
N TRP A 84 -3.97 -4.65 5.74
CA TRP A 84 -3.24 -3.52 5.14
C TRP A 84 -4.14 -2.30 4.96
N ILE A 85 -5.39 -2.49 4.48
CA ILE A 85 -6.38 -1.42 4.33
C ILE A 85 -6.75 -0.83 5.69
N ASP A 86 -6.93 -1.67 6.72
CA ASP A 86 -7.29 -1.21 8.06
C ASP A 86 -6.21 -0.30 8.63
N ILE A 87 -4.94 -0.75 8.61
CA ILE A 87 -3.81 0.05 9.11
C ILE A 87 -3.66 1.35 8.32
N PHE A 88 -3.87 1.32 7.00
CA PHE A 88 -3.79 2.51 6.15
C PHE A 88 -4.90 3.50 6.51
N THR A 89 -6.14 3.03 6.62
CA THR A 89 -7.32 3.82 6.96
C THR A 89 -7.18 4.46 8.34
N GLU A 90 -6.82 3.67 9.36
CA GLU A 90 -6.58 4.17 10.71
C GLU A 90 -5.48 5.23 10.76
N THR A 91 -4.45 5.08 9.93
CA THR A 91 -3.33 6.03 9.88
C THR A 91 -3.73 7.31 9.18
N ALA A 92 -4.46 7.20 8.08
CA ALA A 92 -5.01 8.34 7.35
C ALA A 92 -5.96 9.16 8.24
N ASP A 93 -6.91 8.50 8.92
CA ASP A 93 -7.88 9.15 9.82
C ASP A 93 -7.24 9.75 11.07
N LEU A 94 -6.13 9.17 11.53
CA LEU A 94 -5.35 9.74 12.64
C LEU A 94 -4.64 11.04 12.24
N LEU A 95 -4.17 11.10 11.00
CA LEU A 95 -3.24 12.14 10.58
C LEU A 95 -3.86 13.28 9.81
N PHE A 96 -4.97 13.07 9.08
CA PHE A 96 -5.50 14.06 8.15
C PHE A 96 -7.03 14.06 8.10
N ALA A 97 -7.61 15.14 7.60
CA ALA A 97 -9.03 15.24 7.31
C ALA A 97 -9.27 16.11 6.07
N GLY A 98 -10.07 15.61 5.12
CA GLY A 98 -10.40 16.34 3.89
C GLY A 98 -10.60 15.42 2.68
N PRO A 99 -10.96 15.99 1.52
CA PRO A 99 -11.22 15.21 0.31
C PRO A 99 -10.04 14.39 -0.21
N ILE A 100 -8.79 14.86 -0.11
CA ILE A 100 -7.62 14.12 -0.63
C ILE A 100 -7.32 12.89 0.22
N VAL A 101 -7.41 12.99 1.55
CA VAL A 101 -7.26 11.80 2.41
C VAL A 101 -8.39 10.77 2.19
N GLU A 102 -9.63 11.22 1.96
CA GLU A 102 -10.72 10.31 1.57
C GLU A 102 -10.44 9.62 0.24
N GLU A 103 -9.91 10.37 -0.74
CA GLU A 103 -9.47 9.80 -2.02
C GLU A 103 -8.31 8.80 -1.82
N ALA A 104 -7.37 9.07 -0.92
CA ALA A 104 -6.28 8.16 -0.59
C ALA A 104 -6.81 6.81 -0.07
N LYS A 105 -7.76 6.83 0.87
CA LYS A 105 -8.42 5.63 1.39
C LYS A 105 -9.17 4.87 0.29
N PHE A 106 -9.89 5.58 -0.58
CA PHE A 106 -10.58 4.97 -1.71
C PHE A 106 -9.62 4.30 -2.69
N ARG A 107 -8.53 4.98 -3.08
CA ARG A 107 -7.50 4.44 -3.98
C ARG A 107 -6.78 3.24 -3.37
N ALA A 108 -6.42 3.30 -2.09
CA ALA A 108 -5.86 2.19 -1.32
C ALA A 108 -6.74 0.94 -1.41
N LYS A 109 -8.02 1.06 -1.06
CA LYS A 109 -8.99 -0.04 -1.08
C LYS A 109 -9.16 -0.65 -2.48
N ASN A 110 -9.27 0.19 -3.50
CA ASN A 110 -9.43 -0.28 -4.88
C ASN A 110 -8.19 -1.04 -5.38
N MET A 111 -6.99 -0.54 -5.07
CA MET A 111 -5.75 -1.23 -5.45
C MET A 111 -5.61 -2.57 -4.75
N ALA A 112 -5.84 -2.63 -3.44
CA ALA A 112 -5.81 -3.86 -2.67
C ALA A 112 -6.79 -4.90 -3.24
N THR A 113 -8.03 -4.48 -3.52
CA THR A 113 -9.06 -5.33 -4.14
C THR A 113 -8.62 -5.84 -5.51
N MET A 114 -8.10 -4.96 -6.37
CA MET A 114 -7.62 -5.33 -7.70
C MET A 114 -6.43 -6.30 -7.63
N PHE A 115 -5.48 -6.07 -6.71
CA PHE A 115 -4.29 -6.90 -6.57
C PHE A 115 -4.67 -8.29 -6.08
N HIS A 116 -5.54 -8.37 -5.08
CA HIS A 116 -6.09 -9.63 -4.58
C HIS A 116 -6.74 -10.44 -5.71
N HIS A 117 -7.67 -9.85 -6.46
CA HIS A 117 -8.33 -10.53 -7.58
C HIS A 117 -7.36 -10.99 -8.67
N LYS A 118 -6.37 -10.18 -9.02
CA LYS A 118 -5.36 -10.55 -10.02
C LYS A 118 -4.50 -11.71 -9.53
N ILE A 119 -4.05 -11.68 -8.29
CA ILE A 119 -3.24 -12.76 -7.69
C ILE A 119 -4.04 -14.06 -7.66
N ASP A 120 -5.28 -14.03 -7.18
CA ASP A 120 -6.17 -15.19 -7.13
C ASP A 120 -6.43 -15.77 -8.52
N TYR A 121 -6.69 -14.90 -9.50
CA TYR A 121 -6.86 -15.33 -10.89
C TYR A 121 -5.62 -16.06 -11.41
N PHE A 122 -4.41 -15.49 -11.23
CA PHE A 122 -3.18 -16.13 -11.71
C PHE A 122 -2.89 -17.46 -10.99
N ARG A 123 -3.17 -17.56 -9.69
CA ARG A 123 -3.00 -18.80 -8.93
C ARG A 123 -3.98 -19.89 -9.39
N ASN A 124 -5.24 -19.54 -9.61
CA ASN A 124 -6.25 -20.49 -10.06
C ASN A 124 -6.00 -20.93 -11.52
N ALA A 125 -5.63 -20.00 -12.41
CA ALA A 125 -5.24 -20.33 -13.78
C ALA A 125 -4.03 -21.28 -13.84
N ALA A 126 -3.02 -21.08 -12.97
CA ALA A 126 -1.86 -21.98 -12.89
C ALA A 126 -2.23 -23.40 -12.39
N LYS A 127 -3.19 -23.52 -11.47
CA LYS A 127 -3.71 -24.82 -10.99
C LYS A 127 -4.46 -25.59 -12.08
N HIS A 128 -5.12 -24.91 -13.02
CA HIS A 128 -5.82 -25.57 -14.12
C HIS A 128 -4.88 -26.02 -15.26
N ASN A 129 -3.74 -25.34 -15.46
CA ASN A 129 -2.76 -25.67 -16.50
C ASN A 129 -1.76 -26.78 -16.13
N THR A 130 -1.77 -27.28 -14.90
CA THR A 130 -0.88 -28.34 -14.41
C THR A 130 -1.53 -29.73 -14.39
N ASN A 131 -2.79 -29.83 -14.84
CA ASN A 131 -3.56 -31.08 -14.97
C ASN A 131 -3.63 -31.60 -16.43
N HIS A 132 -2.52 -31.52 -17.18
CA HIS A 132 -2.36 -32.19 -18.47
C HIS A 132 -1.01 -32.90 -18.54
#